data_AF-A0A258AZA1-F1
#
_entry.id   AF-A0A258AZA1-F1
#
_cell.length_a   1.000
_cell.length_b   1.000
_cell.length_c   1.000
_cell.angle_alpha   90.00
_cell.angle_beta   90.00
_cell.angle_gamma   90.00
#
_symmetry.space_group_name_H-M   'P 1'
#
loop_
_entity.id
_entity.type
_entity.pdbx_description
1 polymer ?
#
loop_
_entity_poly.entity_id
_entity_poly.type
_entity_poly.pdbx_seq_one_letter_code
_entity_poly.pdbx_strand_id
1 'polypeptide(L)'
;MREGVAALEHLLADNKDGNGEFMISWDANASILFGDKIYQGYQLRSAWTSVSSSFVAGVVSTIRNRVLDFVLEIEAENPNAGEASPDAMPIPSEQVTQIVNNHIYGNVGNFAAGQKFTQKSTATIAQGDVKSLEQALIDNGIEESDVTEIKSALEEEPKAKGENFGPKVASWIGKMVGKAAEGTWKVGTTVAGVLLTGYLKQYYGLP
;
A
#
# COMPACT_ATOMS: atom_id res chain seq x y z
N MET A 1 -15.88 4.06 -6.22
CA MET A 1 -15.96 5.42 -5.65
C MET A 1 -14.59 6.08 -5.83
N ARG A 2 -14.49 7.15 -6.62
CA ARG A 2 -13.27 7.98 -6.74
C ARG A 2 -13.64 9.37 -6.23
N GLU A 3 -13.95 9.46 -4.95
CA GLU A 3 -14.22 10.73 -4.31
C GLU A 3 -12.93 11.25 -3.65
N GLY A 4 -12.69 12.54 -3.78
CA GLY A 4 -11.53 13.18 -3.14
C GLY A 4 -11.69 13.23 -1.62
N VAL A 5 -10.57 13.39 -0.90
CA VAL A 5 -10.56 13.42 0.58
C VAL A 5 -11.51 14.48 1.15
N ALA A 6 -11.60 15.65 0.51
CA ALA A 6 -12.52 16.71 0.91
C ALA A 6 -14.00 16.30 0.85
N ALA A 7 -14.38 15.46 -0.12
CA ALA A 7 -15.74 14.93 -0.23
C ALA A 7 -16.04 13.95 0.91
N LEU A 8 -15.09 13.11 1.30
CA LEU A 8 -15.23 12.21 2.46
C LEU A 8 -15.36 12.98 3.77
N GLU A 9 -14.61 14.07 3.93
CA GLU A 9 -14.72 14.95 5.10
C GLU A 9 -16.07 15.68 5.15
N HIS A 10 -16.57 16.15 3.99
CA HIS A 10 -17.90 16.73 3.90
C HIS A 10 -19.00 15.72 4.23
N LEU A 11 -18.89 14.49 3.71
CA LEU A 11 -19.82 13.40 4.03
C LEU A 11 -19.86 13.09 5.54
N LEU A 12 -18.70 13.09 6.19
CA LEU A 12 -18.62 12.91 7.65
C LEU A 12 -19.19 14.10 8.44
N ALA A 13 -19.02 15.32 7.94
CA ALA A 13 -19.56 16.51 8.58
C ALA A 13 -21.10 16.55 8.51
N ASP A 14 -21.68 16.17 7.37
CA ASP A 14 -23.12 16.13 7.15
C ASP A 14 -23.83 15.02 7.93
N ASN A 15 -23.14 13.90 8.22
CA ASN A 15 -23.72 12.74 8.91
C ASN A 15 -23.56 12.80 10.44
N LYS A 16 -23.26 13.98 11.02
CA LYS A 16 -23.21 14.15 12.49
C LYS A 16 -24.59 14.04 13.16
N ASP A 17 -25.66 14.27 12.40
CA ASP A 17 -27.06 14.25 12.87
C ASP A 17 -27.86 13.02 12.36
N GLY A 18 -27.22 12.12 11.60
CA GLY A 18 -27.84 10.96 10.99
C GLY A 18 -27.57 9.62 11.71
N ASN A 19 -28.08 8.52 11.14
CA ASN A 19 -27.98 7.16 11.71
C ASN A 19 -26.55 6.56 11.66
N GLY A 20 -25.53 7.35 11.29
CA GLY A 20 -24.14 6.89 11.22
C GLY A 20 -23.85 5.94 10.06
N GLU A 21 -24.73 5.86 9.06
CA GLU A 21 -24.57 5.01 7.88
C GLU A 21 -24.72 5.81 6.58
N PHE A 22 -23.94 5.43 5.58
CA PHE A 22 -24.01 5.92 4.21
C PHE A 22 -24.52 4.81 3.31
N MET A 23 -25.51 5.12 2.46
CA MET A 23 -26.04 4.16 1.51
C MET A 23 -25.52 4.46 0.11
N ILE A 24 -24.76 3.53 -0.45
CA ILE A 24 -24.29 3.62 -1.84
C ILE A 24 -25.16 2.70 -2.68
N SER A 25 -25.99 3.30 -3.53
CA SER A 25 -26.82 2.53 -4.46
C SER A 25 -25.95 1.70 -5.39
N TRP A 26 -26.36 0.47 -5.64
CA TRP A 26 -25.72 -0.39 -6.62
C TRP A 26 -25.84 0.22 -8.01
N ASP A 27 -24.88 -0.11 -8.87
CA ASP A 27 -24.98 0.20 -10.29
C ASP A 27 -26.23 -0.47 -10.90
N ALA A 28 -26.85 0.20 -11.87
CA ALA A 28 -28.04 -0.31 -12.51
C ALA A 28 -27.79 -1.65 -13.22
N ASN A 29 -26.62 -1.84 -13.84
CA ASN A 29 -26.27 -3.09 -14.52
C ASN A 29 -26.07 -4.22 -13.52
N ALA A 30 -25.45 -3.94 -12.37
CA ALA A 30 -25.31 -4.92 -11.30
C ALA A 30 -26.69 -5.33 -10.75
N SER A 31 -27.58 -4.37 -10.56
CA SER A 31 -28.95 -4.63 -10.09
C SER A 31 -29.74 -5.49 -11.09
N ILE A 32 -29.53 -5.30 -12.40
CA ILE A 32 -30.17 -6.12 -13.44
C ILE A 32 -29.57 -7.53 -13.50
N LEU A 33 -28.23 -7.65 -13.49
CA LEU A 33 -27.52 -8.92 -13.66
C LEU A 33 -27.72 -9.91 -12.51
N PHE A 34 -27.94 -9.39 -11.30
CA PHE A 34 -28.20 -10.18 -10.10
C PHE A 34 -29.68 -10.18 -9.71
N GLY A 35 -30.53 -9.39 -10.36
CA GLY A 35 -31.86 -9.09 -9.88
C GLY A 35 -32.84 -10.28 -9.87
N ASP A 36 -32.62 -11.26 -10.75
CA ASP A 36 -33.37 -12.51 -10.86
C ASP A 36 -32.74 -13.68 -10.10
N LYS A 37 -31.50 -13.50 -9.60
CA LYS A 37 -30.71 -14.53 -8.91
C LYS A 37 -30.83 -14.50 -7.39
N ILE A 38 -31.43 -13.45 -6.83
CA ILE A 38 -31.56 -13.30 -5.37
C ILE A 38 -32.81 -14.05 -4.87
N TYR A 39 -33.98 -13.83 -5.49
CA TYR A 39 -35.24 -14.47 -5.10
C TYR A 39 -36.02 -14.96 -6.32
N GLN A 40 -36.40 -16.22 -6.31
CA GLN A 40 -37.16 -16.83 -7.41
C GLN A 40 -38.57 -16.23 -7.49
N GLY A 41 -38.96 -15.74 -8.67
CA GLY A 41 -40.28 -15.14 -8.92
C GLY A 41 -40.41 -13.66 -8.52
N TYR A 42 -39.33 -13.03 -8.05
CA TYR A 42 -39.28 -11.60 -7.71
C TYR A 42 -38.23 -10.88 -8.54
N GLN A 43 -38.40 -9.57 -8.74
CA GLN A 43 -37.42 -8.71 -9.39
C GLN A 43 -36.81 -7.74 -8.38
N LEU A 44 -35.49 -7.58 -8.43
CA LEU A 44 -34.78 -6.58 -7.64
C LEU A 44 -35.15 -5.17 -8.09
N ARG A 45 -35.78 -4.40 -7.20
CA ARG A 45 -36.18 -3.01 -7.46
C ARG A 45 -35.06 -2.01 -7.17
N SER A 46 -34.33 -2.22 -6.09
CA SER A 46 -33.17 -1.42 -5.70
C SER A 46 -32.29 -2.22 -4.74
N ALA A 47 -30.98 -1.98 -4.81
CA ALA A 47 -30.00 -2.49 -3.86
C ALA A 47 -29.02 -1.37 -3.52
N TRP A 48 -28.54 -1.38 -2.28
CA TRP A 48 -27.51 -0.46 -1.82
C TRP A 48 -26.59 -1.16 -0.84
N THR A 49 -25.37 -0.66 -0.75
CA THR A 49 -24.39 -1.06 0.25
C THR A 49 -24.42 -0.04 1.37
N SER A 50 -24.54 -0.51 2.62
CA SER A 50 -24.38 0.35 3.80
C SER A 50 -22.90 0.42 4.20
N VAL A 51 -22.40 1.63 4.43
CA VAL A 51 -21.04 1.91 4.90
C VAL A 51 -21.13 2.76 6.15
N SER A 52 -20.50 2.33 7.25
CA SER A 52 -20.54 3.10 8.49
C SER A 52 -19.73 4.38 8.39
N SER A 53 -20.18 5.42 9.09
CA SER A 53 -19.45 6.68 9.21
C SER A 53 -18.09 6.49 9.88
N SER A 54 -17.99 5.56 10.83
CA SER A 54 -16.73 5.17 11.47
C SER A 54 -15.72 4.61 10.48
N PHE A 55 -16.16 3.83 9.47
CA PHE A 55 -15.26 3.33 8.43
C PHE A 55 -14.67 4.48 7.62
N VAL A 56 -15.52 5.42 7.16
CA VAL A 56 -15.06 6.59 6.40
C VAL A 56 -14.14 7.47 7.24
N ALA A 57 -14.44 7.66 8.52
CA ALA A 57 -13.57 8.37 9.47
C ALA A 57 -12.20 7.67 9.62
N GLY A 58 -12.18 6.34 9.65
CA GLY A 58 -10.95 5.54 9.66
C GLY A 58 -10.10 5.75 8.41
N VAL A 59 -10.73 5.83 7.22
CA VAL A 59 -10.03 6.14 5.97
C VAL A 59 -9.39 7.52 6.02
N VAL A 60 -10.15 8.56 6.42
CA VAL A 60 -9.63 9.93 6.56
C VAL A 60 -8.49 9.99 7.59
N SER A 61 -8.63 9.32 8.73
CA SER A 61 -7.57 9.25 9.74
C SER A 61 -6.32 8.55 9.21
N THR A 62 -6.47 7.49 8.41
CA THR A 62 -5.35 6.78 7.79
C THR A 62 -4.61 7.69 6.82
N ILE A 63 -5.34 8.47 6.02
CA ILE A 63 -4.74 9.46 5.11
C ILE A 63 -3.96 10.51 5.90
N ARG A 64 -4.55 11.08 6.96
CA ARG A 64 -3.87 12.09 7.79
C ARG A 64 -2.60 11.53 8.43
N ASN A 65 -2.65 10.33 9.00
CA ASN A 65 -1.49 9.69 9.60
C ASN A 65 -0.40 9.43 8.57
N ARG A 66 -0.74 8.93 7.36
CA ARG A 66 0.25 8.74 6.30
C ARG A 66 0.90 10.02 5.83
N VAL A 67 0.14 11.11 5.72
CA VAL A 67 0.68 12.43 5.37
C VAL A 67 1.59 12.94 6.48
N LEU A 68 1.22 12.73 7.75
CA LEU A 68 2.05 13.10 8.89
C LEU A 68 3.35 12.28 8.91
N ASP A 69 3.27 10.96 8.77
CA ASP A 69 4.43 10.06 8.69
C ASP A 69 5.37 10.48 7.56
N PHE A 70 4.82 10.82 6.39
CA PHE A 70 5.59 11.34 5.26
C PHE A 70 6.33 12.64 5.59
N VAL A 71 5.67 13.58 6.26
CA VAL A 71 6.30 14.84 6.68
C VAL A 71 7.38 14.59 7.72
N LEU A 72 7.15 13.68 8.68
CA LEU A 72 8.13 13.31 9.70
C LEU A 72 9.35 12.61 9.10
N GLU A 73 9.18 11.76 8.08
CA GLU A 73 10.31 11.14 7.37
C GLU A 73 11.11 12.17 6.57
N ILE A 74 10.45 13.16 5.96
CA ILE A 74 11.14 14.30 5.32
C ILE A 74 11.95 15.09 6.35
N GLU A 75 11.38 15.40 7.51
CA GLU A 75 12.04 16.12 8.59
C GLU A 75 13.21 15.33 9.19
N ALA A 76 13.07 14.01 9.33
CA ALA A 76 14.15 13.14 9.81
C ALA A 76 15.35 13.14 8.85
N GLU A 77 15.12 13.15 7.54
CA GLU A 77 16.18 13.20 6.53
C GLU A 77 16.78 14.62 6.39
N ASN A 78 15.97 15.66 6.61
CA ASN A 78 16.46 17.02 6.72
C ASN A 78 15.74 17.83 7.82
N PRO A 79 16.38 17.99 9.00
CA PRO A 79 15.82 18.74 10.12
C PRO A 79 15.51 20.21 9.81
N ASN A 80 16.16 20.79 8.80
CA ASN A 80 15.94 22.17 8.37
C ASN A 80 14.91 22.28 7.23
N ALA A 81 14.27 21.19 6.80
CA ALA A 81 13.30 21.20 5.69
C ALA A 81 12.08 22.11 5.97
N GLY A 82 11.65 22.22 7.24
CA GLY A 82 10.57 23.11 7.65
C GLY A 82 10.95 24.58 7.78
N GLU A 83 12.25 24.89 7.86
CA GLU A 83 12.80 26.24 8.05
C GLU A 83 13.57 26.75 6.80
N ALA A 84 13.67 25.92 5.76
CA ALA A 84 14.36 26.26 4.53
C ALA A 84 13.62 27.39 3.79
N SER A 85 14.38 28.36 3.28
CA SER A 85 13.85 29.40 2.39
C SER A 85 13.17 28.76 1.17
N PRO A 86 12.07 29.31 0.62
CA PRO A 86 11.36 28.74 -0.53
C PRO A 86 12.23 28.45 -1.77
N ASP A 87 13.38 29.13 -1.88
CA ASP A 87 14.35 28.96 -2.97
C ASP A 87 15.43 27.91 -2.70
N ALA A 88 15.49 27.36 -1.48
CA ALA A 88 16.37 26.24 -1.18
C ALA A 88 15.67 24.94 -1.61
N MET A 89 16.40 24.04 -2.26
CA MET A 89 16.04 22.63 -2.35
C MET A 89 16.69 21.94 -1.15
N PRO A 90 16.02 21.86 0.02
CA PRO A 90 16.62 21.30 1.23
C PRO A 90 17.00 19.83 1.04
N ILE A 91 16.32 19.10 0.15
CA ILE A 91 16.54 17.68 -0.07
C ILE A 91 16.83 17.47 -1.57
N PRO A 92 17.86 16.68 -1.93
CA PRO A 92 18.04 16.24 -3.32
C PRO A 92 16.77 15.56 -3.83
N SER A 93 16.31 15.92 -5.03
CA SER A 93 15.06 15.41 -5.62
C SER A 93 14.97 13.87 -5.65
N GLU A 94 16.11 13.20 -5.72
CA GLU A 94 16.24 11.74 -5.70
C GLU A 94 15.80 11.13 -4.36
N GLN A 95 16.15 11.75 -3.24
CA GLN A 95 15.75 11.29 -1.90
C GLN A 95 14.26 11.58 -1.62
N VAL A 96 13.75 12.73 -2.07
CA VAL A 96 12.31 13.04 -2.02
C VAL A 96 11.51 12.01 -2.82
N THR A 97 12.01 11.63 -4.00
CA THR A 97 11.37 10.61 -4.85
C THR A 97 11.33 9.25 -4.15
N GLN A 98 12.38 8.88 -3.42
CA GLN A 98 12.41 7.65 -2.63
C GLN A 98 11.39 7.68 -1.49
N ILE A 99 11.32 8.76 -0.72
CA ILE A 99 10.35 8.92 0.39
C ILE A 99 8.91 8.90 -0.15
N VAL A 100 8.65 9.56 -1.28
CA VAL A 100 7.33 9.55 -1.96
C VAL A 100 6.97 8.14 -2.42
N ASN A 101 7.90 7.43 -3.08
CA ASN A 101 7.66 6.05 -3.53
C ASN A 101 7.38 5.11 -2.36
N ASN A 102 8.06 5.30 -1.23
CA ASN A 102 7.87 4.51 -0.01
C ASN A 102 6.54 4.78 0.70
N HIS A 103 5.80 5.83 0.35
CA HIS A 103 4.49 6.14 0.96
C HIS A 103 3.30 5.82 0.05
N ILE A 104 3.53 5.69 -1.26
CA ILE A 104 2.50 5.31 -2.22
C ILE A 104 2.46 3.78 -2.35
N TYR A 105 1.82 3.11 -1.39
CA TYR A 105 1.51 1.67 -1.49
C TYR A 105 0.15 1.44 -2.16
N GLY A 106 0.16 0.84 -3.35
CA GLY A 106 -1.03 0.36 -4.05
C GLY A 106 -0.75 0.04 -5.52
N ASN A 107 -1.72 -0.58 -6.21
CA ASN A 107 -1.73 -0.73 -7.68
C ASN A 107 -1.96 0.65 -8.33
N VAL A 108 -1.08 1.61 -8.08
CA VAL A 108 -1.07 2.90 -8.76
C VAL A 108 -0.37 2.68 -10.10
N GLY A 109 -1.17 2.59 -11.16
CA GLY A 109 -0.65 2.65 -12.51
C GLY A 109 0.14 3.93 -12.68
N ASN A 110 1.45 3.80 -12.92
CA ASN A 110 2.41 4.84 -13.31
C ASN A 110 2.21 6.21 -12.62
N PHE A 111 2.91 6.43 -11.50
CA PHE A 111 3.10 7.76 -10.94
C PHE A 111 4.31 8.43 -11.59
N ALA A 112 4.16 9.67 -12.09
CA ALA A 112 5.24 10.45 -12.68
C ALA A 112 5.22 11.87 -12.11
N ALA A 113 6.33 12.29 -11.49
CA ALA A 113 6.55 13.65 -11.00
C ALA A 113 7.99 14.10 -11.33
N GLY A 114 8.14 15.28 -11.94
CA GLY A 114 9.45 15.93 -12.22
C GLY A 114 10.01 15.76 -13.64
N GLN A 115 10.93 16.65 -14.04
CA GLN A 115 11.43 16.79 -15.43
C GLN A 115 12.55 15.82 -15.84
N LYS A 116 13.09 15.03 -14.91
CA LYS A 116 14.09 13.97 -15.19
C LYS A 116 13.88 12.82 -14.23
N PHE A 117 13.03 11.87 -14.60
CA PHE A 117 12.85 10.65 -13.82
C PHE A 117 13.13 9.44 -14.72
N THR A 118 13.95 8.52 -14.20
CA THR A 118 13.98 7.14 -14.66
C THR A 118 12.75 6.49 -14.08
N GLN A 119 11.82 6.08 -14.95
CA GLN A 119 10.70 5.24 -14.57
C GLN A 119 11.22 3.94 -13.99
N LYS A 120 11.40 3.89 -12.66
CA LYS A 120 11.27 2.63 -11.93
C LYS A 120 9.80 2.27 -12.03
N SER A 121 9.45 1.70 -13.18
CA SER A 121 8.25 0.88 -13.32
C SER A 121 8.29 -0.01 -12.09
N THR A 122 7.29 0.11 -11.22
CA THR A 122 7.01 -0.90 -10.22
C THR A 122 6.94 -2.20 -11.01
N ALA A 123 8.04 -2.94 -11.02
CA ALA A 123 8.11 -4.25 -11.63
C ALA A 123 7.00 -4.99 -10.94
N THR A 124 5.90 -5.19 -11.65
CA THR A 124 4.78 -5.96 -11.15
C THR A 124 5.42 -7.32 -10.94
N ILE A 125 5.67 -7.70 -9.69
CA ILE A 125 6.25 -9.00 -9.38
C ILE A 125 5.28 -10.00 -9.98
N ALA A 126 5.64 -10.58 -11.12
CA ALA A 126 4.81 -11.55 -11.78
C ALA A 126 4.76 -12.78 -10.87
N GLN A 127 3.58 -13.39 -10.76
CA GLN A 127 3.41 -14.57 -9.91
C GLN A 127 4.42 -15.64 -10.33
N GLY A 128 5.20 -16.13 -9.36
CA GLY A 128 6.26 -17.12 -9.59
C GLY A 128 7.52 -16.61 -10.30
N ASP A 129 7.66 -15.31 -10.54
CA ASP A 129 8.88 -14.73 -11.14
C ASP A 129 9.87 -14.28 -10.06
N VAL A 130 10.84 -15.16 -9.79
CA VAL A 130 11.90 -14.94 -8.79
C VAL A 130 12.80 -13.76 -9.18
N LYS A 131 13.02 -13.51 -10.48
CA LYS A 131 13.90 -12.43 -10.94
C LYS A 131 13.27 -11.06 -10.69
N SER A 132 11.96 -10.94 -10.93
CA SER A 132 11.22 -9.72 -10.64
C SER A 132 11.18 -9.41 -9.14
N LEU A 133 11.04 -10.45 -8.29
CA LEU A 133 11.12 -10.29 -6.83
C LEU A 133 12.52 -9.86 -6.37
N GLU A 134 13.57 -10.50 -6.89
CA GLU A 134 14.96 -10.13 -6.59
C GLU A 134 15.24 -8.68 -6.91
N GLN A 135 14.88 -8.24 -8.12
CA GLN A 135 15.12 -6.87 -8.55
C GLN A 135 14.39 -5.88 -7.63
N ALA A 136 13.14 -6.17 -7.26
CA ALA A 136 12.38 -5.35 -6.32
C ALA A 136 13.04 -5.29 -4.93
N LEU A 137 13.60 -6.38 -4.41
CA LEU A 137 14.28 -6.38 -3.11
C LEU A 137 15.58 -5.59 -3.14
N ILE A 138 16.40 -5.77 -4.18
CA ILE A 138 17.66 -5.02 -4.37
C ILE A 138 17.36 -3.52 -4.53
N ASP A 139 16.33 -3.17 -5.31
CA ASP A 139 15.92 -1.78 -5.52
C ASP A 139 15.45 -1.08 -4.23
N ASN A 140 15.04 -1.85 -3.22
CA ASN A 140 14.68 -1.37 -1.89
C ASN A 140 15.85 -1.43 -0.87
N GLY A 141 17.07 -1.61 -1.35
CA GLY A 141 18.28 -1.53 -0.53
C GLY A 141 18.54 -2.74 0.35
N ILE A 142 17.97 -3.89 0.00
CA ILE A 142 18.28 -5.17 0.64
C ILE A 142 19.58 -5.72 0.04
N GLU A 143 20.47 -6.19 0.91
CA GLU A 143 21.75 -6.75 0.48
C GLU A 143 21.58 -8.04 -0.32
N GLU A 144 22.45 -8.26 -1.30
CA GLU A 144 22.43 -9.43 -2.19
C GLU A 144 22.53 -10.77 -1.42
N SER A 145 23.18 -10.74 -0.24
CA SER A 145 23.27 -11.87 0.69
C SER A 145 21.90 -12.30 1.21
N ASP A 146 21.06 -11.35 1.63
CA ASP A 146 19.70 -11.61 2.11
C ASP A 146 18.75 -11.96 0.96
N VAL A 147 18.97 -11.38 -0.23
CA VAL A 147 18.21 -11.75 -1.44
C VAL A 147 18.48 -13.20 -1.85
N THR A 148 19.72 -13.67 -1.68
CA THR A 148 20.08 -15.08 -1.93
C THR A 148 19.43 -16.03 -0.92
N GLU A 149 19.29 -15.59 0.33
CA GLU A 149 18.64 -16.36 1.39
C GLU A 149 17.14 -16.56 1.10
N ILE A 150 16.42 -15.50 0.69
CA ILE A 150 14.99 -15.65 0.35
C ILE A 150 14.79 -16.52 -0.89
N LYS A 151 15.68 -16.45 -1.90
CA LYS A 151 15.62 -17.36 -3.07
C LYS A 151 15.65 -18.82 -2.64
N SER A 152 16.60 -19.16 -1.78
CA SER A 152 16.74 -20.53 -1.25
C SER A 152 15.48 -20.96 -0.50
N ALA A 153 14.91 -20.06 0.32
CA ALA A 153 13.66 -20.34 1.03
C ALA A 153 12.46 -20.53 0.08
N LEU A 154 12.39 -19.79 -1.04
CA LEU A 154 11.34 -19.93 -2.05
C LEU A 154 11.47 -21.21 -2.88
N GLU A 155 12.68 -21.69 -3.12
CA GLU A 155 12.92 -22.99 -3.81
C GLU A 155 12.50 -24.18 -2.93
N GLU A 156 12.76 -24.09 -1.62
CA GLU A 156 12.40 -25.12 -0.66
C GLU A 156 10.91 -25.08 -0.26
N GLU A 157 10.28 -23.90 -0.33
CA GLU A 157 8.85 -23.68 -0.04
C GLU A 157 8.12 -23.05 -1.24
N PRO A 158 8.03 -23.76 -2.39
CA PRO A 158 7.53 -23.18 -3.65
C PRO A 158 6.03 -22.83 -3.63
N LYS A 159 5.30 -23.22 -2.59
CA LYS A 159 3.88 -22.92 -2.41
C LYS A 159 3.63 -22.35 -1.03
N ALA A 160 2.83 -21.30 -0.96
CA ALA A 160 2.31 -20.79 0.30
C ALA A 160 1.43 -21.83 1.01
N LYS A 161 1.43 -21.80 2.35
CA LYS A 161 0.58 -22.66 3.19
C LYS A 161 -0.77 -21.98 3.41
N GLY A 162 -1.62 -21.97 2.38
CA GLY A 162 -2.89 -21.23 2.40
C GLY A 162 -2.65 -19.73 2.33
N GLU A 163 -3.22 -18.97 3.27
CA GLU A 163 -3.01 -17.51 3.38
C GLU A 163 -1.68 -17.14 4.08
N ASN A 164 -0.96 -18.13 4.62
CA ASN A 164 0.25 -17.91 5.40
C ASN A 164 1.52 -18.32 4.63
N PHE A 165 2.62 -17.61 4.91
CA PHE A 165 3.94 -17.98 4.42
C PHE A 165 4.45 -19.25 5.09
N GLY A 166 5.35 -19.95 4.41
CA GLY A 166 6.10 -21.04 5.01
C GLY A 166 7.05 -20.54 6.11
N PRO A 167 7.43 -21.40 7.08
CA PRO A 167 8.32 -21.04 8.18
C PRO A 167 9.65 -20.41 7.75
N LYS A 168 10.24 -20.79 6.60
CA LYS A 168 11.52 -20.22 6.17
C LYS A 168 11.34 -18.79 5.66
N VAL A 169 10.31 -18.57 4.87
CA VAL A 169 9.93 -17.24 4.37
C VAL A 169 9.54 -16.32 5.54
N ALA A 170 8.74 -16.81 6.49
CA ALA A 170 8.36 -16.03 7.67
C ALA A 170 9.57 -15.69 8.56
N SER A 171 10.51 -16.63 8.75
CA SER A 171 11.74 -16.39 9.49
C SER A 171 12.62 -15.33 8.81
N TRP A 172 12.71 -15.38 7.48
CA TRP A 172 13.45 -14.39 6.71
C TRP A 172 12.85 -12.98 6.86
N ILE A 173 11.52 -12.83 6.79
CA ILE A 173 10.85 -11.55 7.06
C ILE A 173 11.20 -11.04 8.45
N GLY A 174 11.16 -11.91 9.48
CA GLY A 174 11.52 -11.54 10.85
C GLY A 174 12.97 -11.03 10.97
N LYS A 175 13.92 -11.69 10.30
CA LYS A 175 15.32 -11.25 10.23
C LYS A 175 15.46 -9.87 9.58
N MET A 176 14.76 -9.64 8.46
CA MET A 176 14.81 -8.36 7.76
C MET A 176 14.18 -7.22 8.56
N VAL A 177 13.08 -7.47 9.27
CA VAL A 177 12.50 -6.51 10.21
C VAL A 177 13.47 -6.22 11.37
N GLY A 178 14.21 -7.23 11.84
CA GLY A 178 15.31 -7.05 12.79
C GLY A 178 16.40 -6.13 12.26
N LYS A 179 16.86 -6.35 11.02
CA LYS A 179 17.85 -5.48 10.35
C LYS A 179 17.36 -4.04 10.17
N ALA A 180 16.07 -3.85 9.93
CA ALA A 180 15.44 -2.53 9.92
C ALA A 180 15.46 -1.89 11.33
N ALA A 181 15.18 -2.65 12.38
CA ALA A 181 15.22 -2.18 13.77
C ALA A 181 16.65 -1.79 14.21
N GLU A 182 17.65 -2.53 13.74
CA GLU A 182 19.08 -2.27 13.98
C GLU A 182 19.62 -1.11 13.12
N GLY A 183 18.84 -0.60 12.17
CA GLY A 183 19.23 0.48 11.25
C GLY A 183 20.20 0.05 10.14
N THR A 184 20.49 -1.26 10.03
CA THR A 184 21.34 -1.80 8.94
C THR A 184 20.61 -1.72 7.60
N TRP A 185 19.30 -1.94 7.61
CA TRP A 185 18.42 -1.61 6.50
C TRP A 185 17.70 -0.30 6.82
N LYS A 186 17.92 0.75 6.01
CA LYS A 186 17.41 2.11 6.23
C LYS A 186 15.93 2.27 5.89
N VAL A 187 15.08 1.45 6.50
CA VAL A 187 13.62 1.47 6.36
C VAL A 187 13.01 1.30 7.75
N GLY A 188 11.90 2.00 8.05
CA GLY A 188 11.21 1.82 9.32
C GLY A 188 10.69 0.40 9.52
N THR A 189 10.74 -0.15 10.73
CA THR A 189 10.37 -1.55 11.04
C THR A 189 8.96 -1.93 10.60
N THR A 190 7.99 -1.02 10.77
CA THR A 190 6.61 -1.19 10.32
C THR A 190 6.53 -1.26 8.80
N VAL A 191 7.26 -0.37 8.10
CA VAL A 191 7.29 -0.29 6.64
C VAL A 191 7.97 -1.54 6.06
N ALA A 192 9.07 -1.97 6.65
CA ALA A 192 9.78 -3.20 6.32
C ALA A 192 8.86 -4.43 6.33
N GLY A 193 8.07 -4.61 7.40
CA GLY A 193 7.13 -5.73 7.50
C GLY A 193 6.05 -5.69 6.41
N VAL A 194 5.44 -4.53 6.18
CA VAL A 194 4.37 -4.35 5.18
C VAL A 194 4.91 -4.54 3.75
N LEU A 195 6.08 -3.99 3.44
CA LEU A 195 6.69 -4.04 2.12
C LEU A 195 7.08 -5.47 1.74
N LEU A 196 7.79 -6.19 2.62
CA LEU A 196 8.23 -7.56 2.37
C LEU A 196 7.04 -8.52 2.23
N THR A 197 6.05 -8.40 3.11
CA THR A 197 4.84 -9.24 3.04
C THR A 197 4.05 -8.96 1.77
N GLY A 198 3.98 -7.70 1.32
CA GLY A 198 3.35 -7.32 0.06
C GLY A 198 4.02 -7.96 -1.17
N TYR A 199 5.36 -7.85 -1.26
CA TYR A 199 6.12 -8.45 -2.37
C TYR A 199 6.00 -9.97 -2.43
N LEU A 200 6.07 -10.63 -1.27
CA LEU A 200 5.95 -12.07 -1.20
C LEU A 200 4.51 -12.54 -1.50
N LYS A 201 3.48 -11.82 -1.03
CA LYS A 201 2.09 -12.10 -1.43
C LYS A 201 1.91 -11.98 -2.94
N GLN A 202 2.46 -10.93 -3.55
CA GLN A 202 2.39 -10.72 -4.99
C GLN A 202 3.11 -11.85 -5.76
N TYR A 203 4.29 -12.27 -5.29
CA TYR A 203 5.02 -13.42 -5.83
C TYR A 203 4.21 -14.73 -5.75
N TYR A 204 3.54 -14.99 -4.61
CA TYR A 204 2.72 -16.19 -4.43
C TYR A 204 1.33 -16.10 -5.09
N GLY A 205 0.88 -14.90 -5.49
CA GLY A 205 -0.48 -14.65 -5.96
C GLY A 205 -1.53 -14.71 -4.85
N LEU A 206 -1.14 -14.33 -3.62
CA LEU A 206 -2.02 -14.25 -2.46
C LEU A 206 -2.66 -12.86 -2.35
N PRO A 207 -3.89 -12.76 -1.78
CA PRO A 207 -4.54 -11.49 -1.49
C PRO A 207 -3.86 -10.70 -0.35
#